data_AF-A0A2D4M1C3-F1
#
_entry.id   AF-A0A2D4M1C3-F1
#
_cell.length_a   1.000
_cell.length_b   1.000
_cell.length_c   1.000
_cell.angle_alpha   90.00
_cell.angle_beta   90.00
_cell.angle_gamma   90.00
#
_symmetry.space_group_name_H-M   'P 1'
#
loop_
_entity.id
_entity.type
_entity.pdbx_description
1 polymer ?
#
loop_
_entity_poly.entity_id
_entity_poly.type
_entity_poly.pdbx_seq_one_letter_code
_entity_poly.pdbx_strand_id
1 'polypeptide(L)'
;IEKYKEAISYYSKYKNAGVIELEACVKAVRVLAIQKRSMEASEFLQNAVYINLRQLSEEEKIQRYSILSELYERIGFHRKSAFFKRVAAMQCVAPSIVEPGWRACYKLLLETLPGYSLSLDPKDFSKGTHRGWAAVQMRLLHELVYASRRMGNPALSV
;
A
#
# COMPACT_ATOMS: atom_id res chain seq x y z
N ILE A 1 -24.97 -1.65 -0.48
CA ILE A 1 -23.94 -1.46 -1.54
C ILE A 1 -24.40 -0.45 -2.58
N GLU A 2 -25.59 -0.59 -3.15
CA GLU A 2 -26.12 0.37 -4.14
C GLU A 2 -26.11 1.82 -3.66
N LYS A 3 -26.47 2.08 -2.40
CA LYS A 3 -26.37 3.43 -1.80
C LYS A 3 -24.96 4.00 -1.76
N TYR A 4 -23.93 3.17 -1.63
CA TYR A 4 -22.54 3.65 -1.73
C TYR A 4 -22.17 3.99 -3.18
N LYS A 5 -22.56 3.14 -4.15
CA LYS A 5 -22.33 3.42 -5.58
C LYS A 5 -23.00 4.74 -5.99
N GLU A 6 -24.24 4.94 -5.57
CA GLU A 6 -25.01 6.17 -5.78
C GLU A 6 -24.27 7.38 -5.17
N ALA A 7 -23.88 7.30 -3.89
CA ALA A 7 -23.17 8.38 -3.22
C ALA A 7 -21.83 8.73 -3.90
N ILE A 8 -21.02 7.74 -4.26
CA ILE A 8 -19.74 7.94 -4.97
C ILE A 8 -19.98 8.59 -6.33
N SER A 9 -21.00 8.15 -7.07
CA SER A 9 -21.37 8.77 -8.35
C SER A 9 -21.83 10.23 -8.21
N TYR A 10 -22.43 10.61 -7.07
CA TYR A 10 -22.77 12.00 -6.80
C TYR A 10 -21.55 12.83 -6.42
N TYR A 11 -20.69 12.34 -5.52
CA TYR A 11 -19.52 13.09 -5.06
C TYR A 11 -18.48 13.29 -6.16
N SER A 12 -18.28 12.32 -7.05
CA SER A 12 -17.31 12.43 -8.15
C SER A 12 -17.60 13.58 -9.13
N LYS A 13 -18.84 14.10 -9.15
CA LYS A 13 -19.24 15.28 -9.94
C LYS A 13 -18.63 16.58 -9.41
N TYR A 14 -18.23 16.62 -8.15
CA TYR A 14 -17.75 17.83 -7.48
C TYR A 14 -16.24 17.74 -7.22
N LYS A 15 -15.47 18.65 -7.82
CA LYS A 15 -14.00 18.67 -7.72
C LYS A 15 -13.44 18.78 -6.30
N ASN A 16 -14.24 19.25 -5.34
CA ASN A 16 -13.83 19.45 -3.95
C ASN A 16 -14.37 18.37 -3.01
N ALA A 17 -15.11 17.37 -3.51
CA ALA A 17 -15.72 16.31 -2.71
C ALA A 17 -14.89 15.02 -2.66
N GLY A 18 -13.65 15.03 -3.18
CA GLY A 18 -12.82 13.82 -3.28
C GLY A 18 -12.57 13.13 -1.93
N VAL A 19 -12.44 13.88 -0.83
CA VAL A 19 -12.28 13.28 0.51
C VAL A 19 -13.51 12.47 0.90
N ILE A 20 -14.71 13.01 0.64
CA ILE A 20 -15.99 12.37 0.96
C ILE A 20 -16.20 11.15 0.04
N GLU A 21 -15.84 11.29 -1.24
CA GLU A 21 -15.86 10.19 -2.20
C GLU A 21 -14.97 9.03 -1.75
N LEU A 22 -13.75 9.34 -1.29
CA LEU A 22 -12.82 8.34 -0.76
C LEU A 22 -13.39 7.67 0.49
N GLU A 23 -13.94 8.43 1.44
CA GLU A 23 -14.53 7.89 2.66
C GLU A 23 -15.70 6.93 2.34
N ALA A 24 -16.56 7.30 1.38
CA ALA A 24 -17.63 6.45 0.89
C ALA A 24 -17.09 5.14 0.28
N CYS A 25 -16.02 5.22 -0.51
CA CYS A 25 -15.33 4.03 -1.05
C CYS A 25 -14.78 3.14 0.06
N VAL A 26 -14.07 3.70 1.05
CA VAL A 26 -13.50 2.96 2.18
C VAL A 26 -14.60 2.23 2.96
N LYS A 27 -15.73 2.90 3.24
CA LYS A 27 -16.88 2.30 3.93
C LYS A 27 -17.51 1.17 3.11
N ALA A 28 -17.69 1.37 1.80
CA ALA A 28 -18.21 0.34 0.90
C ALA A 28 -17.34 -0.92 0.90
N VAL A 29 -16.02 -0.74 0.80
CA VAL A 29 -15.03 -1.84 0.83
C VAL A 29 -15.10 -2.60 2.15
N ARG A 30 -15.19 -1.92 3.29
CA ARG A 30 -15.32 -2.58 4.60
C ARG A 30 -16.58 -3.43 4.71
N VAL A 31 -17.72 -2.94 4.21
CA VAL A 31 -18.97 -3.73 4.17
C VAL A 31 -18.82 -4.94 3.26
N LEU A 32 -18.25 -4.78 2.07
CA LEU A 32 -18.03 -5.88 1.13
C LEU A 32 -17.05 -6.93 1.68
N ALA A 33 -16.03 -6.51 2.43
CA ALA A 33 -15.10 -7.40 3.11
C ALA A 33 -15.82 -8.29 4.15
N ILE A 34 -16.71 -7.72 4.97
CA ILE A 34 -17.54 -8.47 5.92
C ILE A 34 -18.45 -9.47 5.18
N GLN A 35 -18.97 -9.07 4.02
CA GLN A 35 -19.78 -9.94 3.15
C GLN A 35 -18.95 -10.96 2.35
N LYS A 36 -17.62 -10.99 2.49
CA LYS A 36 -16.70 -11.86 1.73
C LYS A 36 -16.77 -11.65 0.20
N ARG A 37 -17.13 -10.45 -0.25
CA ARG A 37 -17.25 -10.08 -1.67
C ARG A 37 -15.97 -9.38 -2.15
N SER A 38 -14.84 -10.09 -2.13
CA SER A 38 -13.51 -9.51 -2.37
C SER A 38 -13.33 -8.90 -3.78
N MET A 39 -13.94 -9.48 -4.81
CA MET A 39 -13.83 -8.97 -6.18
C MET A 39 -14.46 -7.58 -6.31
N GLU A 40 -15.71 -7.43 -5.87
CA GLU A 40 -16.40 -6.13 -5.87
C GLU A 40 -15.71 -5.12 -4.96
N ALA A 41 -15.20 -5.54 -3.81
CA ALA A 41 -14.41 -4.69 -2.94
C ALA A 41 -13.16 -4.15 -3.68
N SER A 42 -12.50 -5.01 -4.46
CA SER A 42 -11.36 -4.59 -5.28
C SER A 42 -11.72 -3.63 -6.41
N GLU A 43 -12.95 -3.60 -6.90
CA GLU A 43 -13.39 -2.61 -7.90
C GLU A 43 -13.50 -1.21 -7.28
N PHE A 44 -14.11 -1.11 -6.10
CA PHE A 44 -14.14 0.16 -5.34
C PHE A 44 -12.73 0.65 -5.02
N LEU A 45 -11.82 -0.24 -4.62
CA LEU A 45 -10.43 0.15 -4.33
C LEU A 45 -9.68 0.63 -5.57
N GLN A 46 -9.93 0.05 -6.75
CA GLN A 46 -9.32 0.53 -8.00
C GLN A 46 -9.77 1.95 -8.33
N ASN A 47 -11.07 2.23 -8.20
CA ASN A 47 -11.60 3.59 -8.39
C ASN A 47 -11.03 4.57 -7.36
N ALA A 48 -10.88 4.13 -6.10
CA ALA A 48 -10.35 4.95 -5.01
C ALA A 48 -8.91 5.45 -5.25
N VAL A 49 -8.11 4.77 -6.07
CA VAL A 49 -6.75 5.23 -6.45
C VAL A 49 -6.82 6.49 -7.30
N TYR A 50 -7.85 6.61 -8.16
CA TYR A 50 -7.99 7.72 -9.12
C TYR A 50 -8.74 8.94 -8.56
N ILE A 51 -9.31 8.84 -7.36
CA ILE A 51 -9.99 9.96 -6.71
C ILE A 51 -9.01 11.12 -6.55
N ASN A 52 -9.37 12.27 -7.12
CA ASN A 52 -8.56 13.47 -7.06
C ASN A 52 -8.68 14.12 -5.68
N LEU A 53 -7.62 14.02 -4.90
CA LEU A 53 -7.45 14.73 -3.66
C LEU A 53 -6.46 15.87 -3.93
N ARG A 54 -7.00 17.07 -4.14
CA ARG A 54 -6.19 18.26 -4.40
C ARG A 54 -5.29 18.53 -3.18
N GLN A 55 -4.01 18.82 -3.45
CA GLN A 55 -3.02 19.27 -2.46
C GLN A 55 -2.99 18.43 -1.18
N LEU A 56 -2.70 17.13 -1.31
CA LEU A 56 -2.35 16.32 -0.14
C LEU A 56 -0.96 16.65 0.37
N SER A 57 -0.81 16.74 1.69
CA SER A 57 0.51 16.69 2.33
C SER A 57 1.18 15.34 2.08
N GLU A 58 2.48 15.26 2.33
CA GLU A 58 3.22 14.01 2.19
C GLU A 58 2.72 12.95 3.20
N GLU A 59 2.37 13.38 4.41
CA GLU A 59 1.77 12.55 5.45
C GLU A 59 0.42 11.98 5.01
N GLU A 60 -0.45 12.80 4.41
CA GLU A 60 -1.75 12.35 3.91
C GLU A 60 -1.59 11.36 2.75
N LYS A 61 -0.58 11.52 1.89
CA LYS A 61 -0.25 10.53 0.85
C LYS A 61 0.19 9.20 1.46
N ILE A 62 1.07 9.23 2.46
CA ILE A 62 1.52 8.04 3.20
C ILE A 62 0.30 7.33 3.82
N GLN A 63 -0.58 8.08 4.49
CA GLN A 63 -1.79 7.54 5.11
C GLN A 63 -2.74 6.94 4.06
N ARG A 64 -2.98 7.62 2.95
CA ARG A 64 -3.83 7.13 1.86
C ARG A 64 -3.37 5.77 1.34
N TYR A 65 -2.08 5.63 1.04
CA TYR A 65 -1.53 4.37 0.55
C TYR A 65 -1.49 3.28 1.63
N SER A 66 -1.28 3.65 2.90
CA SER A 66 -1.37 2.72 4.02
C SER A 66 -2.79 2.17 4.18
N ILE A 67 -3.82 3.02 4.08
CA ILE A 67 -5.23 2.61 4.11
C ILE A 67 -5.56 1.68 2.94
N LEU A 68 -5.13 2.02 1.72
CA LEU A 68 -5.31 1.15 0.56
C LEU A 68 -4.66 -0.23 0.78
N SER A 69 -3.44 -0.26 1.33
CA SER A 69 -2.75 -1.50 1.67
C SER A 69 -3.56 -2.34 2.67
N GLU A 70 -4.03 -1.75 3.77
CA GLU A 70 -4.83 -2.44 4.78
C GLU A 70 -6.16 -2.98 4.21
N LEU A 71 -6.82 -2.21 3.35
CA LEU A 71 -8.08 -2.63 2.73
C LEU A 71 -7.87 -3.79 1.77
N TYR A 72 -6.79 -3.79 0.97
CA TYR A 72 -6.44 -4.93 0.12
C TYR A 72 -6.06 -6.17 0.95
N GLU A 73 -5.39 -5.98 2.08
CA GLU A 73 -5.06 -7.08 2.99
C GLU A 73 -6.32 -7.73 3.56
N ARG A 74 -7.27 -6.91 4.03
CA ARG A 74 -8.56 -7.37 4.59
C ARG A 74 -9.40 -8.20 3.61
N ILE A 75 -9.26 -7.97 2.31
CA ILE A 75 -9.98 -8.73 1.28
C ILE A 75 -9.18 -9.89 0.69
N GLY A 76 -7.98 -10.16 1.23
CA GLY A 76 -7.11 -11.30 0.85
C GLY A 76 -6.22 -11.03 -0.36
N PHE A 77 -6.07 -9.77 -0.79
CA PHE A 77 -5.30 -9.41 -2.00
C PHE A 77 -3.88 -8.98 -1.61
N HIS A 78 -3.11 -9.91 -1.03
CA HIS A 78 -1.81 -9.66 -0.41
C HIS A 78 -0.78 -8.98 -1.32
N ARG A 79 -0.75 -9.33 -2.63
CA ARG A 79 0.15 -8.67 -3.60
C ARG A 79 -0.19 -7.19 -3.80
N LYS A 80 -1.48 -6.86 -3.91
CA LYS A 80 -1.92 -5.45 -4.02
C LYS A 80 -1.70 -4.72 -2.70
N SER A 81 -1.92 -5.38 -1.57
CA SER A 81 -1.60 -4.83 -0.25
C SER A 81 -0.12 -4.46 -0.14
N ALA A 82 0.79 -5.38 -0.46
CA ALA A 82 2.22 -5.15 -0.43
C ALA A 82 2.66 -4.05 -1.40
N PHE A 83 2.04 -3.98 -2.59
CA PHE A 83 2.27 -2.88 -3.53
C PHE A 83 1.97 -1.51 -2.90
N PHE A 84 0.77 -1.31 -2.36
CA PHE A 84 0.42 -0.02 -1.76
C PHE A 84 1.23 0.28 -0.49
N LYS A 85 1.60 -0.75 0.30
CA LYS A 85 2.49 -0.56 1.44
C LYS A 85 3.89 -0.11 1.01
N ARG A 86 4.43 -0.68 -0.08
CA ARG A 86 5.70 -0.24 -0.66
C ARG A 86 5.61 1.18 -1.19
N VAL A 87 4.51 1.57 -1.84
CA VAL A 87 4.30 2.96 -2.26
C VAL A 87 4.26 3.91 -1.06
N ALA A 88 3.56 3.54 0.03
CA ALA A 88 3.58 4.31 1.28
C ALA A 88 5.01 4.44 1.86
N ALA A 89 5.79 3.36 1.84
CA ALA A 89 7.19 3.36 2.29
C ALA A 89 8.06 4.33 1.49
N MET A 90 7.93 4.31 0.16
CA MET A 90 8.67 5.23 -0.72
C MET A 90 8.25 6.69 -0.52
N GLN A 91 6.98 6.93 -0.16
CA GLN A 91 6.49 8.27 0.14
C GLN A 91 7.12 8.84 1.42
N CYS A 92 7.50 8.02 2.40
CA CYS A 92 8.24 8.47 3.60
C CYS A 92 9.60 9.10 3.28
N VAL A 93 10.13 8.87 2.08
CA VAL A 93 11.46 9.34 1.63
C VAL A 93 11.36 10.09 0.30
N ALA A 94 10.19 10.66 0.02
CA ALA A 94 9.98 11.47 -1.17
C ALA A 94 10.96 12.66 -1.20
N PRO A 95 11.46 13.07 -2.39
CA PRO A 95 12.43 14.16 -2.51
C PRO A 95 11.95 15.52 -1.97
N SER A 96 10.63 15.71 -1.86
CA SER A 96 10.00 16.91 -1.31
C SER A 96 10.09 17.00 0.22
N ILE A 97 10.44 15.91 0.92
CA ILE A 97 10.51 15.87 2.38
C ILE A 97 11.90 16.31 2.85
N VAL A 98 11.95 17.36 3.67
CA VAL A 98 13.20 17.91 4.23
C VAL A 98 13.91 16.90 5.12
N GLU A 99 13.16 16.17 5.95
CA GLU A 99 13.67 15.14 6.86
C GLU A 99 13.08 13.75 6.52
N PRO A 100 13.74 12.98 5.62
CA PRO A 100 13.20 11.70 5.19
C PRO A 100 13.09 10.66 6.32
N GLY A 101 11.93 10.02 6.42
CA GLY A 101 11.62 9.00 7.41
C GLY A 101 12.18 7.62 7.07
N TRP A 102 13.50 7.47 6.94
CA TRP A 102 14.15 6.21 6.54
C TRP A 102 13.79 5.01 7.43
N ARG A 103 13.62 5.22 8.74
CA ARG A 103 13.19 4.18 9.68
C ARG A 103 11.78 3.67 9.35
N ALA A 104 10.84 4.59 9.06
CA ALA A 104 9.47 4.23 8.68
C ALA A 104 9.45 3.53 7.32
N CYS A 105 10.22 4.03 6.34
CA CYS A 105 10.39 3.39 5.04
C CYS A 105 10.89 1.94 5.19
N TYR A 106 12.00 1.72 5.90
CA TYR A 106 12.55 0.37 6.11
C TYR A 106 11.55 -0.57 6.78
N LYS A 107 10.87 -0.12 7.84
CA LYS A 107 9.84 -0.92 8.52
C LYS A 107 8.70 -1.33 7.56
N LEU A 108 8.16 -0.38 6.80
CA LEU A 108 7.08 -0.66 5.86
C LEU A 108 7.54 -1.59 4.73
N LEU A 109 8.77 -1.45 4.23
CA LEU A 109 9.35 -2.35 3.23
C LEU A 109 9.45 -3.80 3.74
N LEU A 110 9.90 -4.01 4.99
CA LEU A 110 9.96 -5.34 5.59
C LEU A 110 8.58 -6.01 5.63
N GLU A 111 7.54 -5.25 5.99
CA GLU A 111 6.17 -5.75 6.03
C GLU A 111 5.61 -6.13 4.63
N THR A 112 6.27 -5.74 3.53
CA THR A 112 5.85 -6.11 2.17
C THR A 112 6.39 -7.45 1.70
N LEU A 113 7.43 -7.99 2.35
CA LEU A 113 8.14 -9.20 1.92
C LEU A 113 7.20 -10.40 1.70
N PRO A 114 6.26 -10.74 2.62
CA PRO A 114 5.38 -11.88 2.42
C PRO A 114 4.49 -11.74 1.18
N GLY A 115 4.01 -10.51 0.91
CA GLY A 115 3.17 -10.24 -0.27
C GLY A 115 3.91 -10.38 -1.59
N TYR A 116 5.24 -10.31 -1.58
CA TYR A 116 6.10 -10.60 -2.72
C TYR A 116 6.72 -12.01 -2.68
N SER A 117 6.26 -12.87 -1.77
CA SER A 117 6.79 -14.24 -1.60
C SER A 117 8.28 -14.24 -1.27
N LEU A 118 8.73 -13.28 -0.46
CA LEU A 118 10.06 -13.22 0.13
C LEU A 118 10.00 -13.47 1.64
N SER A 119 11.01 -14.16 2.15
CA SER A 119 11.26 -14.35 3.58
C SER A 119 12.74 -14.08 3.84
N LEU A 120 13.04 -13.44 4.97
CA LEU A 120 14.42 -13.28 5.44
C LEU A 120 14.82 -14.41 6.41
N ASP A 121 13.89 -15.31 6.76
CA ASP A 121 14.19 -16.48 7.59
C ASP A 121 15.02 -17.49 6.77
N PRO A 122 16.25 -17.82 7.18
CA PRO A 122 17.07 -18.82 6.50
C PRO A 122 16.38 -20.18 6.33
N LYS A 123 15.44 -20.53 7.23
CA LYS A 123 14.68 -21.78 7.16
C LYS A 123 13.73 -21.84 5.97
N ASP A 124 13.31 -20.69 5.45
CA ASP A 124 12.42 -20.62 4.28
C ASP A 124 13.18 -20.61 2.95
N PHE A 125 14.50 -20.37 2.98
CA PHE A 125 15.34 -20.28 1.78
C PHE A 125 15.45 -21.62 1.04
N SER A 126 15.37 -22.73 1.76
CA SER A 126 15.56 -24.10 1.25
C SER A 126 14.31 -24.72 0.60
N LYS A 127 13.14 -24.06 0.66
CA LYS A 127 11.85 -24.62 0.19
C LYS A 127 11.63 -24.52 -1.33
N GLY A 128 12.70 -24.31 -2.10
CA GLY A 128 12.81 -24.75 -3.50
C GLY A 128 11.85 -24.14 -4.51
N THR A 129 11.11 -23.08 -4.18
CA THR A 129 10.34 -22.35 -5.19
C THR A 129 10.54 -20.86 -5.01
N HIS A 130 11.40 -20.27 -5.84
CA HIS A 130 11.42 -18.83 -6.12
C HIS A 130 10.07 -18.46 -6.77
N ARG A 131 8.98 -18.44 -5.98
CA ARG A 131 7.66 -18.01 -6.44
C ARG A 131 7.65 -16.49 -6.44
N GLY A 132 7.10 -15.90 -7.50
CA GLY A 132 6.94 -14.44 -7.62
C GLY A 132 7.72 -13.85 -8.79
N TRP A 133 7.78 -12.52 -8.83
CA TRP A 133 8.49 -11.79 -9.88
C TRP A 133 9.88 -11.39 -9.40
N ALA A 134 10.90 -12.09 -9.89
CA ALA A 134 12.29 -11.89 -9.50
C ALA A 134 12.73 -10.42 -9.62
N ALA A 135 12.32 -9.71 -10.67
CA ALA A 135 12.63 -8.29 -10.85
C ALA A 135 12.07 -7.41 -9.71
N VAL A 136 10.85 -7.68 -9.25
CA VAL A 136 10.21 -6.95 -8.14
C VAL A 136 10.88 -7.31 -6.82
N GLN A 137 11.19 -8.58 -6.62
CA GLN A 137 11.88 -9.08 -5.43
C GLN A 137 13.27 -8.47 -5.28
N MET A 138 14.08 -8.48 -6.33
CA MET A 138 15.40 -7.84 -6.36
C MET A 138 15.30 -6.33 -6.08
N ARG A 139 14.30 -5.66 -6.67
CA ARG A 139 14.09 -4.24 -6.44
C ARG A 139 13.77 -3.93 -4.97
N LEU A 140 12.91 -4.74 -4.34
CA LEU A 140 12.57 -4.58 -2.93
C LEU A 140 13.79 -4.82 -2.01
N LEU A 141 14.58 -5.86 -2.27
CA LEU A 141 15.80 -6.13 -1.52
C LEU A 141 16.80 -4.98 -1.65
N HIS A 142 16.99 -4.45 -2.86
CA HIS A 142 17.82 -3.27 -3.09
C HIS A 142 17.32 -2.05 -2.31
N GLU A 143 16.00 -1.82 -2.28
CA GLU A 143 15.39 -0.72 -1.50
C GLU A 143 15.60 -0.89 0.01
N LEU A 144 15.51 -2.12 0.55
CA LEU A 144 15.81 -2.42 1.95
C LEU A 144 17.28 -2.14 2.31
N VAL A 145 18.21 -2.62 1.48
CA VAL A 145 19.66 -2.37 1.65
C VAL A 145 19.97 -0.88 1.57
N TYR A 146 19.32 -0.17 0.64
CA TYR A 146 19.52 1.26 0.51
C TYR A 146 18.98 2.02 1.73
N ALA A 147 17.77 1.68 2.20
CA ALA A 147 17.18 2.31 3.38
C ALA A 147 17.99 2.04 4.66
N SER A 148 18.53 0.82 4.85
CA SER A 148 19.36 0.50 6.02
C SER A 148 20.65 1.32 6.08
N ARG A 149 21.31 1.51 4.93
CA ARG A 149 22.48 2.39 4.82
C ARG A 149 22.14 3.84 5.14
N ARG A 150 21.00 4.35 4.65
CA ARG A 150 20.52 5.72 4.94
C ARG A 150 20.14 5.92 6.41
N MET A 151 19.77 4.86 7.12
CA MET A 151 19.55 4.89 8.57
C MET A 151 20.86 4.90 9.38
N GLY A 152 22.03 4.76 8.75
CA GLY A 152 23.30 4.62 9.45
C GLY A 152 23.47 3.27 10.14
N ASN A 153 22.70 2.25 9.74
CA ASN A 153 22.81 0.90 10.28
C ASN A 153 22.99 -0.14 9.16
N PRO A 154 24.20 -0.24 8.58
CA PRO A 154 24.49 -1.20 7.52
C PRO A 154 24.33 -2.65 7.95
N ALA A 155 24.39 -2.98 9.25
CA ALA A 155 24.17 -4.36 9.72
C ALA A 155 22.74 -4.85 9.43
N LEU A 156 21.80 -3.94 9.15
CA LEU A 156 20.44 -4.27 8.71
C LEU A 156 20.31 -4.43 7.19
N SER A 157 21.39 -4.25 6.41
CA SER A 157 21.41 -4.72 5.01
C SER A 157 21.46 -6.24 5.06
N VAL A 158 20.32 -6.86 4.82
CA VAL A 158 20.15 -8.32 4.73
C VAL A 158 21.15 -8.91 3.76
#